data_AF-A0A3P6CED5-F1
#
_entry.id   AF-A0A3P6CED5-F1
#
_cell.length_a   1.000
_cell.length_b   1.000
_cell.length_c   1.000
_cell.angle_alpha   90.00
_cell.angle_beta   90.00
_cell.angle_gamma   90.00
#
_symmetry.space_group_name_H-M   'P 1'
#
loop_
_entity.id
_entity.type
_entity.pdbx_description
1 polymer ?
#
loop_
_entity_poly.entity_id
_entity_poly.type
_entity_poly.pdbx_seq_one_letter_code
_entity_poly.pdbx_strand_id
1 'polypeptide(L)'
;MFTSLWTTSGVLYYKAGAPCISSVENIVESMVVCFDLRTEKFGSVKFLGTSCKEPTLVNHNGKLGLLMSGDSTYVNLERRSRSFELWVLRDAEWSKHVYVLPPSWKNIVTETMRIIGMIGNEIVLSLCNQNEHLYVIYYNVESKMITKVGVQGMDVYQGCYLKTYLNYVEDVKFF
;
A
#
# COMPACT_ATOMS: atom_id res chain seq x y z
N MET A 1 -6.86 13.13 6.76
CA MET A 1 -6.13 13.24 5.48
C MET A 1 -6.24 11.89 4.79
N PHE A 2 -6.90 11.79 3.64
CA PHE A 2 -7.19 10.51 2.98
C PHE A 2 -5.92 9.96 2.31
N THR A 3 -5.41 8.80 2.76
CA THR A 3 -4.11 8.26 2.31
C THR A 3 -4.20 7.25 1.17
N SER A 4 -5.40 6.97 0.65
CA SER A 4 -5.59 6.20 -0.58
C SER A 4 -7.03 6.34 -1.04
N LEU A 5 -7.25 6.92 -2.23
CA LEU A 5 -8.54 6.93 -2.92
C LEU A 5 -8.44 5.99 -4.12
N TRP A 6 -9.41 5.12 -4.29
CA TRP A 6 -9.52 4.30 -5.49
C TRP A 6 -10.92 4.35 -6.06
N THR A 7 -11.04 4.50 -7.38
CA THR A 7 -12.30 4.46 -8.10
C THR A 7 -12.34 3.28 -9.06
N THR A 8 -13.38 2.46 -8.98
CA THR A 8 -13.73 1.52 -10.05
C THR A 8 -15.20 1.62 -10.35
N SER A 9 -15.58 1.57 -11.62
CA SER A 9 -16.98 1.45 -12.02
C SER A 9 -17.92 2.52 -11.42
N GLY A 10 -17.39 3.69 -11.03
CA GLY A 10 -18.15 4.74 -10.36
C GLY A 10 -18.25 4.62 -8.82
N VAL A 11 -17.52 3.71 -8.18
CA VAL A 11 -17.47 3.57 -6.72
C VAL A 11 -16.11 4.01 -6.20
N LEU A 12 -16.10 4.95 -5.26
CA LEU A 12 -14.93 5.43 -4.54
C LEU A 12 -14.72 4.62 -3.25
N TYR A 13 -13.51 4.15 -3.01
CA TYR A 13 -13.14 3.44 -1.79
C TYR A 13 -12.10 4.25 -1.01
N TYR A 14 -12.29 4.35 0.30
CA TYR A 14 -11.34 4.96 1.21
C TYR A 14 -11.38 4.29 2.58
N LYS A 15 -10.24 4.33 3.28
CA LYS A 15 -10.12 3.79 4.63
C LYS A 15 -10.74 4.76 5.64
N ALA A 16 -11.46 4.22 6.62
CA ALA A 16 -11.87 4.93 7.82
C ALA A 16 -11.55 4.06 9.05
N GLY A 17 -11.16 4.69 10.15
CA GLY A 17 -10.78 3.99 11.36
C GLY A 17 -10.43 4.97 12.47
N ALA A 18 -10.55 4.51 13.72
CA ALA A 18 -10.12 5.29 14.87
C ALA A 18 -8.58 5.38 14.89
N PRO A 19 -7.99 6.48 15.41
CA PRO A 19 -6.56 6.57 15.62
C PRO A 19 -6.10 5.42 16.50
N CYS A 20 -5.04 4.74 16.08
CA CYS A 20 -4.51 3.63 16.86
C CYS A 20 -3.76 4.18 18.09
N ILE A 21 -4.35 4.05 19.27
CA ILE A 21 -3.71 4.45 20.54
C ILE A 21 -2.90 3.23 21.02
N SER A 22 -1.59 3.27 20.78
CA SER A 22 -0.68 2.16 21.09
C SER A 22 -0.60 1.91 22.59
N SER A 23 -1.05 0.74 23.07
CA SER A 23 -0.49 0.17 24.31
C SER A 23 -0.77 -1.31 24.57
N VAL A 24 -1.72 -1.98 23.93
CA VAL A 24 -1.93 -3.42 24.12
C VAL A 24 -2.46 -4.02 22.82
N GLU A 25 -2.13 -5.29 22.54
CA GLU A 25 -2.64 -6.12 21.44
C GLU A 25 -4.17 -6.09 21.36
N ASN A 26 -4.72 -5.03 20.78
CA ASN A 26 -6.14 -4.89 20.53
C ASN A 26 -6.38 -5.13 19.05
N ILE A 27 -7.44 -5.90 18.77
CA ILE A 27 -8.03 -5.99 17.44
C ILE A 27 -8.51 -4.58 17.10
N VAL A 28 -7.89 -3.96 16.10
CA VAL A 28 -8.30 -2.63 15.64
C VAL A 28 -9.32 -2.88 14.56
N GLU A 29 -10.58 -2.50 14.83
CA GLU A 29 -11.60 -2.51 13.80
C GLU A 29 -11.32 -1.36 12.84
N SER A 30 -10.81 -1.71 11.66
CA SER A 30 -10.72 -0.79 10.54
C SER A 30 -11.90 -1.03 9.61
N MET A 31 -12.34 -0.02 8.89
CA MET A 31 -13.38 -0.17 7.88
C MET A 31 -12.91 0.42 6.56
N VAL A 32 -13.32 -0.23 5.46
CA VAL A 32 -13.26 0.40 4.15
C VAL A 32 -14.65 0.92 3.86
N VAL A 33 -14.75 2.23 3.66
CA VAL A 33 -15.97 2.89 3.20
C VAL A 33 -15.95 2.89 1.69
N CYS A 34 -17.10 2.59 1.09
CA CYS A 34 -17.33 2.80 -0.33
C CYS A 34 -18.42 3.86 -0.53
N PHE A 35 -18.27 4.67 -1.58
CA PHE A 35 -19.22 5.68 -1.98
C PHE A 35 -19.53 5.51 -3.47
N ASP A 36 -20.76 5.14 -3.78
CA ASP A 36 -21.24 5.03 -5.16
C ASP A 36 -21.53 6.43 -5.69
N LEU A 37 -20.72 6.89 -6.65
CA LEU A 37 -20.83 8.22 -7.26
C LEU A 37 -22.11 8.39 -8.10
N ARG A 38 -22.75 7.30 -8.52
CA ARG A 38 -23.96 7.34 -9.36
C ARG A 38 -25.23 7.44 -8.51
N THR A 39 -25.25 6.73 -7.40
CA THR A 39 -26.42 6.69 -6.50
C THR A 39 -26.25 7.59 -5.27
N GLU A 40 -25.05 8.15 -5.07
CA GLU A 40 -24.63 8.94 -3.92
C GLU A 40 -24.83 8.22 -2.58
N LYS A 41 -24.68 6.89 -2.59
CA LYS A 41 -24.88 6.05 -1.41
C LYS A 41 -23.57 5.58 -0.83
N PHE A 42 -23.52 5.56 0.49
CA PHE A 42 -22.41 4.98 1.24
C PHE A 42 -22.68 3.50 1.52
N GLY A 43 -21.62 2.71 1.42
CA GLY A 43 -21.54 1.37 1.97
C GLY A 43 -20.27 1.25 2.81
N SER A 44 -20.16 0.15 3.55
CA SER A 44 -18.92 -0.13 4.26
C SER A 44 -18.72 -1.62 4.45
N VAL A 45 -17.45 -2.02 4.52
CA VAL A 45 -17.05 -3.35 4.89
C VAL A 45 -16.05 -3.26 6.04
N LYS A 46 -16.32 -4.03 7.09
CA LYS A 46 -15.45 -4.12 8.26
C LYS A 46 -14.25 -5.00 7.92
N PHE A 47 -13.10 -4.61 8.42
CA PHE A 47 -11.87 -5.38 8.34
C PHE A 47 -11.31 -5.50 9.77
N LEU A 48 -11.39 -6.72 10.31
CA LEU A 48 -10.83 -7.05 11.61
C LEU A 48 -9.36 -7.42 11.39
N GLY A 49 -8.50 -6.42 11.52
CA GLY A 49 -7.06 -6.58 11.44
C GLY A 49 -6.43 -6.81 12.81
N THR A 50 -5.37 -7.59 12.85
CA THR A 50 -4.46 -7.61 13.99
C THR A 50 -3.48 -6.44 13.82
N SER A 51 -3.40 -5.54 14.81
CA SER A 51 -2.48 -4.40 14.93
C SER A 51 -2.82 -3.11 14.17
N CYS A 52 -2.14 -2.02 14.55
CA CYS A 52 -2.17 -0.68 13.96
C CYS A 52 -1.59 -0.59 12.53
N LYS A 53 -1.62 -1.68 11.76
CA LYS A 53 -1.19 -1.67 10.35
C LYS A 53 -2.16 -0.78 9.59
N GLU A 54 -1.64 0.25 8.93
CA GLU A 54 -2.40 0.97 7.91
C GLU A 54 -2.19 0.26 6.57
N PRO A 55 -3.14 -0.56 6.10
CA PRO A 55 -3.00 -1.19 4.79
C PRO A 55 -3.05 -0.17 3.66
N THR A 56 -2.39 -0.47 2.56
CA THR A 56 -2.57 0.22 1.28
C THR A 56 -3.76 -0.39 0.55
N LEU A 57 -4.74 0.44 0.16
CA LEU A 57 -5.82 0.01 -0.74
C LEU A 57 -5.24 -0.28 -2.12
N VAL A 58 -5.52 -1.48 -2.66
CA VAL A 58 -5.02 -1.92 -3.96
C VAL A 58 -6.14 -2.53 -4.80
N ASN A 59 -5.98 -2.47 -6.12
CA ASN A 59 -6.80 -3.26 -7.05
C ASN A 59 -6.05 -4.57 -7.34
N HIS A 60 -6.65 -5.69 -6.95
CA HIS A 60 -6.13 -7.01 -7.30
C HIS A 60 -7.09 -7.70 -8.28
N ASN A 61 -6.77 -7.62 -9.57
CA ASN A 61 -7.54 -8.24 -10.66
C ASN A 61 -9.03 -7.85 -10.66
N GLY A 62 -9.31 -6.55 -10.50
CA GLY A 62 -10.66 -5.98 -10.46
C GLY A 62 -11.35 -6.07 -9.10
N LYS A 63 -10.69 -6.62 -8.08
CA LYS A 63 -11.23 -6.77 -6.73
C LYS A 63 -10.53 -5.83 -5.75
N LEU A 64 -11.29 -5.35 -4.77
CA LEU A 64 -10.77 -4.54 -3.67
C LEU A 64 -9.81 -5.37 -2.82
N GLY A 65 -8.60 -4.84 -2.64
CA GLY A 65 -7.56 -5.45 -1.82
C GLY A 65 -7.00 -4.51 -0.76
N LEU A 66 -6.54 -5.08 0.36
CA LEU A 66 -5.75 -4.42 1.39
C LEU A 66 -4.38 -5.09 1.44
N LEU A 67 -3.33 -4.33 1.13
CA LEU A 67 -1.97 -4.81 1.07
C LEU A 67 -1.14 -4.21 2.21
N MET A 68 -0.43 -5.04 2.95
CA MET A 68 0.37 -4.61 4.10
C MET A 68 1.59 -5.51 4.34
N SER A 69 2.48 -5.09 5.24
CA SER A 69 3.56 -5.94 5.73
C SER A 69 3.00 -7.11 6.57
N GLY A 70 3.49 -8.32 6.34
CA GLY A 70 3.02 -9.49 7.07
C GLY A 70 3.55 -9.59 8.50
N ASP A 71 4.77 -9.14 8.73
CA ASP A 71 5.49 -9.35 9.99
C ASP A 71 5.76 -8.07 10.80
N SER A 72 5.59 -6.89 10.20
CA SER A 72 5.73 -5.61 10.89
C SER A 72 4.39 -5.15 11.45
N THR A 73 4.36 -4.68 12.70
CA THR A 73 3.22 -3.93 13.27
C THR A 73 3.12 -2.50 12.73
N TYR A 74 4.10 -2.07 11.94
CA TYR A 74 4.18 -0.74 11.34
C TYR A 74 3.78 -0.77 9.85
N VAL A 75 3.41 0.39 9.33
CA VAL A 75 3.01 0.62 7.93
C VAL A 75 4.14 0.30 6.94
N ASN A 76 5.38 0.45 7.38
CA ASN A 76 6.54 0.37 6.50
C ASN A 76 7.20 -1.01 6.53
N LEU A 77 7.86 -1.37 5.42
CA LEU A 77 8.73 -2.53 5.31
C LEU A 77 10.17 -2.17 5.60
N GLU A 78 10.89 -3.15 6.12
CA GLU A 78 12.30 -3.02 6.46
C GLU A 78 13.10 -4.18 5.87
N ARG A 79 14.42 -4.10 5.99
CA ARG A 79 15.35 -5.16 5.62
C ARG A 79 14.99 -6.53 6.22
N ARG A 80 14.39 -6.54 7.41
CA ARG A 80 14.02 -7.77 8.14
C ARG A 80 12.67 -8.33 7.74
N SER A 81 11.88 -7.61 6.93
CA SER A 81 10.58 -8.07 6.47
C SER A 81 10.69 -9.37 5.69
N ARG A 82 9.73 -10.27 5.94
CA ARG A 82 9.68 -11.64 5.44
C ARG A 82 8.52 -11.89 4.51
N SER A 83 7.48 -11.06 4.55
CA SER A 83 6.30 -11.25 3.72
C SER A 83 5.44 -10.01 3.57
N PHE A 84 4.60 -10.05 2.54
CA PHE A 84 3.41 -9.20 2.41
C PHE A 84 2.16 -10.01 2.74
N GLU A 85 1.16 -9.33 3.27
CA GLU A 85 -0.21 -9.84 3.40
C GLU A 85 -1.12 -9.06 2.47
N LEU A 86 -1.82 -9.79 1.61
CA LEU A 86 -2.88 -9.26 0.75
C LEU A 86 -4.22 -9.83 1.22
N TRP A 87 -5.15 -8.97 1.56
CA TRP A 87 -6.53 -9.34 1.85
C TRP A 87 -7.42 -8.91 0.69
N VAL A 88 -8.12 -9.84 0.06
CA VAL A 88 -9.00 -9.56 -1.09
C VAL A 88 -10.44 -9.77 -0.68
N LEU A 89 -11.29 -8.76 -0.92
CA LEU A 89 -12.73 -8.84 -0.69
C LEU A 89 -13.38 -9.71 -1.78
N ARG A 90 -14.12 -10.74 -1.35
CA ARG A 90 -14.94 -11.62 -2.20
C ARG A 90 -16.24 -11.91 -1.48
N ASP A 91 -17.38 -11.70 -2.14
CA ASP A 91 -18.70 -12.05 -1.62
C ASP A 91 -18.96 -11.54 -0.18
N ALA A 92 -18.55 -10.28 0.08
CA ALA A 92 -18.59 -9.60 1.38
C ALA A 92 -17.64 -10.15 2.47
N GLU A 93 -16.77 -11.10 2.15
CA GLU A 93 -15.78 -11.68 3.07
C GLU A 93 -14.34 -11.38 2.63
N TRP A 94 -13.44 -11.24 3.61
CA TRP A 94 -12.02 -11.00 3.35
C TRP A 94 -11.25 -12.32 3.27
N SER A 95 -10.55 -12.53 2.17
CA SER A 95 -9.65 -13.68 1.96
C SER A 95 -8.19 -13.27 2.06
N LYS A 96 -7.42 -13.91 2.95
CA LYS A 96 -6.00 -13.62 3.17
C LYS A 96 -5.12 -14.40 2.21
N HIS A 97 -4.10 -13.74 1.68
CA HIS A 97 -2.99 -14.34 0.95
C HIS A 97 -1.66 -13.79 1.49
N VAL A 98 -0.64 -14.64 1.56
CA VAL A 98 0.69 -14.29 2.08
C VAL A 98 1.74 -14.48 1.00
N TYR A 99 2.43 -13.41 0.63
CA TYR A 99 3.55 -13.44 -0.30
C TYR A 99 4.87 -13.42 0.48
N VAL A 100 5.56 -14.55 0.53
CA VAL A 100 6.85 -14.68 1.19
C VAL A 100 7.93 -14.01 0.34
N LEU A 101 8.71 -13.12 0.96
CA LEU A 101 9.82 -12.41 0.34
C LEU A 101 11.02 -13.36 0.14
N PRO A 102 11.77 -13.25 -0.98
CA PRO A 102 12.94 -14.07 -1.21
C PRO A 102 14.09 -13.69 -0.26
N PRO A 103 15.04 -14.62 0.03
CA PRO A 103 16.18 -14.33 0.91
C PRO A 103 17.07 -13.16 0.45
N SER A 104 17.05 -12.84 -0.85
CA SER A 104 17.77 -11.70 -1.43
C SER A 104 17.21 -10.34 -1.01
N TRP A 105 15.96 -10.28 -0.52
CA TRP A 105 15.31 -9.05 -0.04
C TRP A 105 16.21 -8.24 0.91
N LYS A 106 16.79 -8.91 1.91
CA LYS A 106 17.63 -8.30 2.94
C LYS A 106 18.90 -7.63 2.40
N ASN A 107 19.31 -7.99 1.19
CA ASN A 107 20.48 -7.43 0.51
C ASN A 107 20.10 -6.31 -0.46
N ILE A 108 18.84 -6.26 -0.90
CA ILE A 108 18.33 -5.27 -1.87
C ILE A 108 17.75 -4.05 -1.15
N VAL A 109 17.03 -4.29 -0.06
CA VAL A 109 16.35 -3.27 0.74
C VAL A 109 17.19 -2.93 1.97
N THR A 110 17.81 -1.76 1.95
CA THR A 110 18.63 -1.24 3.04
C THR A 110 17.89 -0.21 3.88
N GLU A 111 16.88 0.45 3.32
CA GLU A 111 16.10 1.51 3.94
C GLU A 111 14.66 1.07 4.26
N THR A 112 13.96 1.93 5.02
CA THR A 112 12.53 1.80 5.27
C THR A 112 11.72 2.13 4.01
N MET A 113 10.89 1.17 3.60
CA MET A 113 10.08 1.23 2.38
C MET A 113 8.60 1.38 2.69
N ARG A 114 7.87 2.07 1.82
CA ARG A 114 6.42 2.19 1.85
C ARG A 114 5.79 1.47 0.66
N ILE A 115 4.67 0.80 0.91
CA ILE A 115 3.82 0.24 -0.14
C ILE A 115 3.03 1.36 -0.81
N ILE A 116 3.30 1.57 -2.09
CA ILE A 116 2.59 2.56 -2.91
C ILE A 116 1.32 1.94 -3.53
N GLY A 117 1.38 0.66 -3.89
CA GLY A 117 0.23 -0.08 -4.38
C GLY A 117 0.65 -1.31 -5.16
N MET A 118 -0.19 -1.71 -6.12
CA MET A 118 0.01 -2.89 -6.96
C MET A 118 -0.39 -2.58 -8.41
N ILE A 119 0.45 -3.00 -9.37
CA ILE A 119 0.18 -2.94 -10.82
C ILE A 119 0.24 -4.37 -11.35
N GLY A 120 -0.89 -4.91 -11.80
CA GLY A 120 -0.96 -6.33 -12.19
C GLY A 120 -0.51 -7.21 -11.03
N ASN A 121 0.59 -7.94 -11.22
CA ASN A 121 1.20 -8.83 -10.22
C ASN A 121 2.40 -8.22 -9.50
N GLU A 122 2.68 -6.93 -9.70
CA GLU A 122 3.82 -6.25 -9.10
C GLU A 122 3.39 -5.34 -7.95
N ILE A 123 3.93 -5.62 -6.76
CA ILE A 123 3.84 -4.71 -5.62
C ILE A 123 4.88 -3.61 -5.83
N VAL A 124 4.44 -2.36 -5.76
CA VAL A 124 5.28 -1.18 -5.98
C VAL A 124 5.60 -0.52 -4.64
N LEU A 125 6.88 -0.25 -4.42
CA LEU A 125 7.42 0.30 -3.18
C LEU A 125 8.26 1.54 -3.46
N SER A 126 8.18 2.51 -2.55
CA SER A 126 9.07 3.68 -2.56
C SER A 126 9.77 3.84 -1.22
N LEU A 127 10.85 4.60 -1.22
CA LEU A 127 11.49 5.08 -0.01
C LEU A 127 10.53 5.98 0.80
N CYS A 128 10.59 5.88 2.13
CA CYS A 128 9.88 6.80 3.01
C CYS A 128 10.52 8.19 3.06
N ASN A 129 11.86 8.25 3.03
CA ASN A 129 12.65 9.48 3.12
C ASN A 129 13.61 9.56 1.94
N GLN A 130 13.94 10.77 1.48
CA GLN A 130 15.00 10.95 0.50
C GLN A 130 16.38 10.69 1.11
N ASN A 131 17.08 9.69 0.58
CA ASN A 131 18.51 9.45 0.80
C ASN A 131 19.30 9.81 -0.48
N GLU A 132 20.62 9.65 -0.46
CA GLU A 132 21.53 9.96 -1.59
C GLU A 132 21.14 9.30 -2.92
N HIS A 133 20.37 8.20 -2.88
CA HIS A 133 19.85 7.54 -4.08
C HIS A 133 18.35 7.25 -3.95
N LEU A 134 17.55 7.89 -4.81
CA LEU A 134 16.13 7.58 -4.93
C LEU A 134 15.91 6.40 -5.86
N TYR A 135 15.04 5.49 -5.43
CA TYR A 135 14.64 4.37 -6.25
C TYR A 135 13.25 3.86 -5.89
N VAL A 136 12.66 3.16 -6.84
CA VAL A 136 11.40 2.42 -6.71
C VAL A 136 11.72 0.93 -6.80
N ILE A 137 11.05 0.11 -5.99
CA ILE A 137 11.12 -1.34 -6.10
C ILE A 137 9.80 -1.87 -6.66
N TYR A 138 9.91 -2.77 -7.63
CA TYR A 138 8.84 -3.62 -8.11
C TYR A 138 9.11 -5.04 -7.64
N TYR A 139 8.18 -5.62 -6.90
CA TYR A 139 8.23 -7.01 -6.49
C TYR A 139 7.11 -7.79 -7.18
N ASN A 140 7.47 -8.68 -8.09
CA ASN A 140 6.51 -9.53 -8.77
C ASN A 140 6.13 -10.70 -7.87
N VAL A 141 4.85 -10.82 -7.51
CA VAL A 141 4.39 -11.82 -6.54
C VAL A 141 4.36 -13.25 -7.08
N GLU A 142 4.30 -13.42 -8.41
CA GLU A 142 4.28 -14.73 -9.06
C GLU A 142 5.70 -15.26 -9.28
N SER A 143 6.54 -14.47 -9.94
CA SER A 143 7.93 -14.84 -10.26
C SER A 143 8.88 -14.67 -9.07
N LYS A 144 8.45 -13.91 -8.04
CA LYS A 144 9.25 -13.52 -6.87
C LYS A 144 10.50 -12.70 -7.22
N MET A 145 10.53 -12.13 -8.44
CA MET A 145 11.61 -11.27 -8.87
C MET A 145 11.45 -9.87 -8.27
N ILE A 146 12.60 -9.27 -7.95
CA ILE A 146 12.69 -7.90 -7.44
C ILE A 146 13.44 -7.06 -8.46
N THR A 147 12.80 -6.00 -8.94
CA THR A 147 13.41 -5.00 -9.82
C THR A 147 13.57 -3.70 -9.04
N LYS A 148 14.78 -3.14 -9.05
CA LYS A 148 15.11 -1.87 -8.40
C LYS A 148 15.45 -0.84 -9.48
N VAL A 149 14.69 0.25 -9.53
CA VAL A 149 14.82 1.29 -10.57
C VAL A 149 15.21 2.60 -9.91
N GLY A 150 16.38 3.13 -10.26
CA GLY A 150 16.85 4.44 -9.79
C GLY A 150 16.06 5.58 -10.42
N VAL A 151 15.75 6.61 -9.64
CA VAL A 151 15.11 7.84 -10.09
C VAL A 151 16.18 8.93 -10.19
N GLN A 152 16.33 9.51 -11.38
CA GLN A 152 17.32 10.57 -11.64
C GLN A 152 16.71 11.97 -11.48
N GLY A 153 17.56 12.98 -11.27
CA GLY A 153 17.17 14.40 -11.27
C GLY A 153 16.56 14.89 -9.96
N MET A 154 16.79 14.19 -8.85
CA MET A 154 16.21 14.50 -7.54
C MET A 154 17.24 14.93 -6.48
N ASP A 155 18.49 15.14 -6.90
CA ASP A 155 19.63 15.38 -6.00
C ASP A 155 19.47 16.67 -5.16
N VAL A 156 18.71 17.65 -5.67
CA VAL A 156 18.44 18.92 -4.99
C VAL A 156 17.42 18.83 -3.84
N TYR A 157 16.75 17.69 -3.66
CA TYR A 157 15.67 17.52 -2.66
C TYR A 157 16.05 16.62 -1.48
N GLN A 158 17.34 16.36 -1.28
CA GLN A 158 17.85 15.47 -0.23
C GLN A 158 17.29 15.82 1.16
N GLY A 159 16.88 14.80 1.93
CA GLY A 159 16.30 14.96 3.26
C GLY A 159 14.80 15.33 3.30
N CYS A 160 14.16 15.53 2.14
CA CYS A 160 12.72 15.76 2.08
C CYS A 160 11.91 14.47 2.27
N TYR A 161 10.64 14.64 2.68
CA TYR A 161 9.67 13.56 2.73
C TYR A 161 9.10 13.30 1.33
N LEU A 162 9.09 12.03 0.90
CA LEU A 162 8.54 11.65 -0.39
C LEU A 162 7.09 11.20 -0.30
N LYS A 163 6.26 11.70 -1.22
CA LYS A 163 4.96 11.13 -1.52
C LYS A 163 4.94 10.67 -2.97
N THR A 164 4.93 9.37 -3.15
CA THR A 164 4.78 8.73 -4.46
C THR A 164 3.34 8.29 -4.62
N TYR A 165 2.78 8.55 -5.80
CA TYR A 165 1.42 8.16 -6.15
C TYR A 165 1.46 7.25 -7.37
N LEU A 166 0.73 6.14 -7.30
CA LEU A 166 0.61 5.22 -8.43
C LEU A 166 -0.34 5.81 -9.48
N ASN A 167 0.01 5.67 -10.77
CA ASN A 167 -0.83 6.11 -11.89
C ASN A 167 -1.29 7.57 -11.80
N TYR A 168 -0.48 8.43 -11.15
CA TYR A 168 -0.75 9.86 -11.16
C TYR A 168 -0.60 10.40 -12.57
N VAL A 169 -1.69 10.96 -13.09
CA VAL A 169 -1.70 11.74 -14.32
C VAL A 169 -1.95 13.17 -13.88
N GLU A 170 -0.99 14.05 -14.17
CA GLU A 170 -1.17 15.48 -13.92
C GLU A 170 -2.29 15.99 -14.83
N ASP A 171 -3.30 16.64 -14.25
CA ASP A 171 -4.30 17.35 -15.02
C ASP A 171 -3.64 18.64 -15.53
N VAL A 172 -2.97 18.56 -16.68
CA VAL A 172 -2.36 19.72 -17.32
C VAL A 172 -3.47 20.53 -18.00
N LYS A 173 -4.33 21.15 -17.19
CA LYS A 173 -5.14 22.27 -17.67
C LYS A 173 -4.18 23.45 -17.81
N PHE A 174 -3.71 23.62 -19.04
CA PHE A 174 -3.02 24.83 -19.45
C PHE A 174 -3.93 26.05 -19.17
N PHE A 175 -3.30 27.09 -18.63
CA PHE A 175 -3.88 28.42 -18.34
C PHE A 175 -4.54 29.05 -19.58
#